data_AF-A0A6V8PCB6-F1
#
_entry.id   AF-A0A6V8PCB6-F1
#
_cell.length_a   1.000
_cell.length_b   1.000
_cell.length_c   1.000
_cell.angle_alpha   90.00
_cell.angle_beta   90.00
_cell.angle_gamma   90.00
#
_symmetry.space_group_name_H-M   'P 1'
#
loop_
_entity.id
_entity.type
_entity.pdbx_description
1 polymer ?
#
loop_
_entity_poly.entity_id
_entity_poly.type
_entity_poly.pdbx_seq_one_letter_code
_entity_poly.pdbx_strand_id
1 'polypeptide(L)'
;MGVDFLTPKPEKGKGRKHRHRLVQPDLRARTLEGAEIALKHNWECSLSGILPEDGGTTVTLRVADIVSSLALKGIALGERYAEKDAYDIYVLLSYYRDGPRDVRDELKPYLSDKFLQKGLSSIESRFRSPEAEGPS
;
A
#
# COMPACT_ATOMS: atom_id res chain seq x y z
N MET A 1 -8.56 11.17 -14.65
CA MET A 1 -8.08 10.17 -13.68
C MET A 1 -9.28 9.70 -12.87
N GLY A 2 -9.55 8.40 -12.81
CA GLY A 2 -10.57 7.85 -11.91
C GLY A 2 -9.97 7.58 -10.53
N VAL A 3 -10.79 7.68 -9.49
CA VAL A 3 -10.45 7.25 -8.12
C VAL A 3 -10.96 5.83 -7.94
N ASP A 4 -10.07 4.91 -7.59
CA ASP A 4 -10.44 3.54 -7.22
C ASP A 4 -10.58 3.43 -5.70
N PHE A 5 -11.70 2.88 -5.24
CA PHE A 5 -11.88 2.51 -3.84
C PHE A 5 -11.41 1.08 -3.62
N LEU A 6 -10.59 0.86 -2.60
CA LEU A 6 -10.03 -0.44 -2.28
C LEU A 6 -10.62 -0.96 -0.96
N THR A 7 -10.81 -2.26 -0.87
CA THR A 7 -11.33 -2.91 0.33
C THR A 7 -10.63 -4.24 0.58
N PRO A 8 -10.46 -4.66 1.86
CA PRO A 8 -10.02 -6.00 2.20
C PRO A 8 -10.81 -7.11 1.52
N LYS A 9 -10.16 -8.27 1.36
CA LYS A 9 -10.85 -9.50 0.95
C LYS A 9 -11.95 -9.82 1.97
N PRO A 10 -13.16 -10.18 1.50
CA PRO A 10 -14.21 -10.58 2.42
C PRO A 10 -13.85 -11.89 3.13
N GLU A 11 -14.49 -12.11 4.29
CA GLU A 11 -14.39 -13.36 5.04
C GLU A 11 -14.67 -14.58 4.16
N LYS A 12 -14.06 -15.73 4.53
CA LYS A 12 -14.34 -17.00 3.84
C LYS A 12 -15.86 -17.25 3.83
N GLY A 13 -16.42 -17.54 2.67
CA GLY A 13 -17.86 -17.79 2.48
C GLY A 13 -18.69 -16.57 2.09
N LYS A 14 -18.16 -15.33 2.20
CA LYS A 14 -18.86 -14.12 1.77
C LYS A 14 -18.27 -13.61 0.45
N GLY A 15 -19.00 -13.79 -0.66
CA GLY A 15 -18.83 -12.96 -1.86
C GLY A 15 -17.42 -12.91 -2.50
N ARG A 16 -16.72 -14.04 -2.63
CA ARG A 16 -15.40 -14.11 -3.32
C ARG A 16 -15.46 -14.12 -4.85
N LYS A 17 -16.66 -14.17 -5.45
CA LYS A 17 -16.84 -14.36 -6.90
C LYS A 17 -16.42 -13.15 -7.76
N HIS A 18 -16.42 -11.93 -7.21
CA HIS A 18 -16.17 -10.71 -7.99
C HIS A 18 -15.09 -9.84 -7.36
N ARG A 19 -14.24 -9.25 -8.23
CA ARG A 19 -13.18 -8.30 -7.83
C ARG A 19 -13.71 -6.98 -7.26
N HIS A 20 -14.93 -6.56 -7.62
CA HIS A 20 -15.59 -5.39 -7.05
C HIS A 20 -16.82 -5.81 -6.26
N ARG A 21 -17.01 -5.21 -5.08
CA ARG A 21 -18.16 -5.47 -4.21
C ARG A 21 -18.74 -4.17 -3.66
N LEU A 22 -20.03 -4.18 -3.38
CA LEU A 22 -20.69 -3.10 -2.65
C LEU A 22 -20.22 -3.15 -1.19
N VAL A 23 -19.71 -2.04 -0.67
CA VAL A 23 -19.25 -1.91 0.72
C VAL A 23 -20.27 -1.14 1.57
N GLN A 24 -20.92 -0.13 0.95
CA GLN A 24 -22.04 0.65 1.50
C GLN A 24 -22.87 1.16 0.31
N PRO A 25 -24.08 1.74 0.52
CA PRO A 25 -24.83 2.40 -0.55
C PRO A 25 -23.92 3.36 -1.33
N ASP A 26 -24.01 3.28 -2.66
CA ASP A 26 -23.24 4.08 -3.62
C ASP A 26 -21.71 3.94 -3.58
N LEU A 27 -21.17 2.98 -2.83
CA LEU A 27 -19.72 2.69 -2.79
C LEU A 27 -19.42 1.25 -3.19
N ARG A 28 -18.96 1.08 -4.44
CA ARG A 28 -18.34 -0.16 -4.88
C ARG A 28 -16.84 -0.04 -4.77
N ALA A 29 -16.21 -0.99 -4.09
CA ALA A 29 -14.77 -1.04 -3.91
C ALA A 29 -14.20 -2.34 -4.48
N ARG A 30 -12.97 -2.24 -4.99
CA ARG A 30 -12.19 -3.37 -5.47
C ARG A 30 -11.54 -4.10 -4.30
N THR A 31 -11.68 -5.42 -4.27
CA THR A 31 -10.99 -6.25 -3.29
C THR A 31 -9.49 -6.27 -3.59
N LEU A 32 -8.68 -5.90 -2.61
CA LEU A 32 -7.23 -5.96 -2.65
C LEU A 32 -6.74 -6.86 -1.52
N GLU A 33 -5.87 -7.81 -1.83
CA GLU A 33 -5.22 -8.61 -0.79
C GLU A 33 -4.25 -7.74 0.00
N GLY A 34 -4.31 -7.83 1.33
CA GLY A 34 -3.44 -7.07 2.21
C GLY A 34 -3.91 -5.65 2.47
N ALA A 35 -5.05 -5.20 1.91
CA ALA A 35 -5.59 -3.87 2.21
C ALA A 35 -5.86 -3.63 3.71
N GLU A 36 -6.00 -4.70 4.49
CA GLU A 36 -6.07 -4.65 5.95
C GLU A 36 -4.86 -3.95 6.57
N ILE A 37 -3.67 -4.11 6.00
CA ILE A 37 -2.45 -3.51 6.55
C ILE A 37 -2.52 -1.98 6.47
N ALA A 38 -3.06 -1.41 5.39
CA ALA A 38 -3.22 0.04 5.24
C ALA A 38 -4.20 0.65 6.25
N LEU A 39 -5.21 -0.12 6.67
CA LEU A 39 -6.14 0.31 7.72
C LEU A 39 -5.51 0.30 9.11
N LYS A 40 -4.48 -0.54 9.32
CA LYS A 40 -3.75 -0.69 10.59
C LYS A 40 -2.53 0.23 10.69
N HIS A 41 -1.81 0.39 9.59
CA HIS A 41 -0.53 1.07 9.48
C HIS A 41 -0.69 2.29 8.57
N ASN A 42 -1.00 3.42 9.21
CA ASN A 42 -1.21 4.70 8.58
C ASN A 42 -0.82 5.82 9.55
N TRP A 43 -0.66 7.02 9.01
CA TRP A 43 -0.44 8.23 9.77
C TRP A 43 -1.48 9.29 9.40
N GLU A 44 -1.74 10.19 10.33
CA GLU A 44 -2.72 11.26 10.17
C GLU A 44 -2.06 12.50 9.56
N CYS A 45 -2.61 12.98 8.45
CA CYS A 45 -2.15 14.16 7.72
C CYS A 45 -3.30 15.17 7.61
N SER A 46 -3.05 16.42 8.03
CA SER A 46 -4.00 17.51 7.86
C SER A 46 -3.61 18.37 6.66
N LEU A 47 -4.57 18.56 5.75
CA LEU A 47 -4.43 19.40 4.57
C LEU A 47 -5.37 20.59 4.70
N SER A 48 -4.80 21.80 4.66
CA SER A 48 -5.56 23.05 4.65
C SER A 48 -5.60 23.63 3.25
N GLY A 49 -6.73 24.23 2.88
CA GLY A 49 -6.93 24.83 1.58
C GLY A 49 -8.08 25.82 1.57
N ILE A 50 -8.25 26.52 0.44
CA ILE A 50 -9.35 27.45 0.22
C ILE A 50 -10.35 26.77 -0.71
N LEU A 51 -11.62 26.73 -0.31
CA LEU A 51 -12.72 26.24 -1.11
C LEU A 51 -13.04 27.21 -2.25
N PRO A 52 -13.71 26.76 -3.32
CA PRO A 52 -14.40 27.68 -4.21
C PRO A 52 -15.32 28.58 -3.36
N GLU A 53 -15.23 29.91 -3.51
CA GLU A 53 -15.86 30.94 -2.67
C GLU A 53 -15.10 31.38 -1.39
N ASP A 54 -13.77 31.27 -1.39
CA ASP A 54 -12.87 31.87 -0.38
C ASP A 54 -12.99 31.33 1.05
N GLY A 55 -13.76 30.27 1.27
CA GLY A 55 -13.88 29.59 2.55
C GLY A 55 -12.64 28.75 2.88
N GLY A 56 -11.93 29.08 3.96
CA GLY A 56 -10.83 28.24 4.45
C GLY A 56 -11.35 26.91 5.02
N THR A 57 -10.71 25.80 4.65
CA THR A 57 -11.03 24.46 5.15
C THR A 57 -9.78 23.70 5.55
N THR A 58 -9.93 22.76 6.47
CA THR A 58 -8.90 21.77 6.81
C THR A 58 -9.53 20.40 6.84
N VAL A 59 -8.92 19.45 6.14
CA VAL A 59 -9.33 18.05 6.09
C VAL A 59 -8.22 17.19 6.65
N THR A 60 -8.60 16.27 7.53
CA THR A 60 -7.70 15.29 8.11
C THR A 60 -7.87 13.95 7.40
N LEU A 61 -6.77 13.40 6.90
CA LEU A 61 -6.72 12.15 6.13
C LEU A 61 -5.81 11.15 6.84
N ARG A 62 -6.11 9.86 6.70
CA ARG A 62 -5.18 8.78 7.04
C ARG A 62 -4.46 8.32 5.79
N VAL A 63 -3.14 8.40 5.82
CA VAL A 63 -2.26 8.05 4.70
C VAL A 63 -1.47 6.80 5.06
N ALA A 64 -1.39 5.84 4.14
CA ALA A 64 -0.60 4.64 4.34
C ALA A 64 0.87 5.00 4.67
N ASP A 65 1.42 4.39 5.71
CA ASP A 65 2.82 4.59 6.09
C ASP A 65 3.77 3.71 5.26
N ILE A 66 5.05 3.71 5.61
CA ILE A 66 6.07 2.90 4.93
C ILE A 66 5.83 1.39 5.08
N VAL A 67 5.31 0.95 6.23
CA VAL A 67 5.00 -0.46 6.50
C VAL A 67 3.92 -0.94 5.53
N SER A 68 2.83 -0.18 5.42
CA SER A 68 1.76 -0.48 4.50
C SER A 68 2.17 -0.37 3.04
N SER A 69 2.91 0.68 2.70
CA SER A 69 3.33 0.95 1.33
C SER A 69 4.19 -0.19 0.79
N LEU A 70 5.20 -0.64 1.56
CA LEU A 70 6.06 -1.76 1.16
C LEU A 70 5.31 -3.10 1.14
N ALA A 71 4.44 -3.37 2.12
CA ALA A 71 3.67 -4.60 2.13
C ALA A 71 2.75 -4.69 0.88
N LEU A 72 2.00 -3.62 0.58
CA LEU A 72 1.10 -3.59 -0.56
C LEU A 72 1.84 -3.63 -1.89
N LYS A 73 2.94 -2.89 -2.03
CA LYS A 73 3.79 -2.93 -3.23
C LYS A 73 4.42 -4.31 -3.44
N GLY A 74 4.94 -4.92 -2.37
CA GLY A 74 5.49 -6.26 -2.42
C GLY A 74 4.46 -7.32 -2.83
N ILE A 75 3.26 -7.28 -2.24
CA ILE A 75 2.16 -8.18 -2.64
C ILE A 75 1.80 -7.99 -4.12
N ALA A 76 1.67 -6.74 -4.57
CA ALA A 76 1.37 -6.43 -5.96
C ALA A 76 2.46 -6.96 -6.92
N LEU A 77 3.73 -6.75 -6.58
CA LEU A 77 4.90 -7.24 -7.33
C LEU A 77 4.91 -8.78 -7.44
N GLY A 78 4.46 -9.48 -6.39
CA GLY A 78 4.33 -10.94 -6.40
C GLY A 78 3.18 -11.45 -7.28
N GLU A 79 2.05 -10.72 -7.34
CA GLU A 79 0.87 -11.12 -8.13
C GLU A 79 1.00 -10.78 -9.63
N ARG A 80 1.66 -9.67 -9.93
CA ARG A 80 1.92 -9.20 -11.29
C ARG A 80 3.30 -8.57 -11.32
N TYR A 81 4.18 -9.08 -12.16
CA TYR A 81 5.41 -8.34 -12.39
C TYR A 81 5.08 -7.10 -13.23
N ALA A 82 5.40 -5.92 -12.69
CA ALA A 82 5.30 -4.65 -13.39
C ALA A 82 6.49 -3.78 -12.98
N GLU A 83 7.30 -3.34 -13.95
CA GLU A 83 8.52 -2.53 -13.71
C GLU A 83 8.24 -1.32 -12.81
N LYS A 84 7.07 -0.68 -12.98
CA LYS A 84 6.64 0.44 -12.12
C LYS A 84 6.59 0.09 -10.63
N ASP A 85 6.09 -1.09 -10.28
CA ASP A 85 5.99 -1.50 -8.87
C ASP A 85 7.40 -1.74 -8.27
N ALA A 86 8.35 -2.24 -9.07
CA ALA A 86 9.75 -2.40 -8.66
C ALA A 86 10.45 -1.03 -8.47
N TYR A 87 10.21 -0.07 -9.38
CA TYR A 87 10.72 1.29 -9.26
C TYR A 87 10.16 2.01 -8.03
N ASP A 88 8.86 1.90 -7.77
CA ASP A 88 8.23 2.48 -6.58
C ASP A 88 8.85 1.93 -5.29
N ILE A 89 9.17 0.64 -5.23
CA ILE A 89 9.89 0.03 -4.09
C ILE A 89 11.29 0.61 -3.96
N TYR A 90 12.06 0.68 -5.05
CA TYR A 90 13.40 1.26 -5.03
C TYR A 90 13.39 2.71 -4.53
N VAL A 91 12.46 3.54 -5.02
CA VAL A 91 12.32 4.93 -4.60
C VAL A 91 11.94 5.04 -3.12
N LEU A 92 10.97 4.25 -2.66
CA LEU A 92 10.59 4.22 -1.25
C LEU A 92 11.77 3.84 -0.36
N LEU A 93 12.55 2.83 -0.73
CA LEU A 93 13.72 2.42 0.05
C LEU A 93 14.84 3.45 0.05
N SER A 94 15.05 4.12 -1.08
CA SER A 94 16.17 5.06 -1.27
C SER A 94 15.92 6.43 -0.64
N TYR A 95 14.67 6.90 -0.66
CA TYR A 95 14.32 8.27 -0.29
C TYR A 95 13.44 8.38 0.95
N TYR A 96 13.08 7.26 1.59
CA TYR A 96 12.42 7.32 2.89
C TYR A 96 13.44 7.71 3.96
N ARG A 97 13.32 8.95 4.47
CA ARG A 97 14.21 9.52 5.49
C ARG A 97 15.69 9.35 5.09
N ASP A 98 16.51 8.74 5.93
CA ASP A 98 17.93 8.49 5.68
C ASP A 98 18.19 7.17 4.92
N GLY A 99 17.14 6.60 4.32
CA GLY A 99 17.21 5.49 3.37
C GLY A 99 16.89 4.12 3.98
N PRO A 100 17.48 3.02 3.45
CA PRO A 100 17.04 1.66 3.76
C PRO A 100 17.17 1.25 5.24
N ARG A 101 18.07 1.89 5.99
CA ARG A 101 18.25 1.61 7.43
C ARG A 101 17.06 2.06 8.25
N ASP A 102 16.53 3.24 7.95
CA ASP A 102 15.35 3.78 8.62
C ASP A 102 14.12 2.96 8.26
N VAL A 103 14.00 2.56 7.00
CA VAL A 103 12.94 1.63 6.59
C VAL A 103 12.99 0.35 7.41
N ARG A 104 14.17 -0.28 7.53
CA ARG A 104 14.33 -1.50 8.35
C ARG A 104 13.84 -1.27 9.78
N ASP A 105 14.19 -0.14 10.39
CA ASP A 105 13.85 0.15 11.78
C ASP A 105 12.35 0.40 11.97
N GLU A 106 11.68 1.00 10.98
CA GLU A 106 10.22 1.12 10.94
C GLU A 106 9.50 -0.23 10.74
N LEU A 107 10.07 -1.14 9.93
CA LEU A 107 9.49 -2.46 9.67
C LEU A 107 9.68 -3.45 10.83
N LYS A 108 10.80 -3.33 11.56
CA LYS A 108 11.25 -4.30 12.58
C LYS A 108 10.18 -4.65 13.63
N PRO A 109 9.38 -3.70 14.18
CA PRO A 109 8.35 -4.02 15.17
C PRO A 109 7.19 -4.86 14.61
N TYR A 110 7.04 -4.93 13.28
CA TYR A 110 5.85 -5.47 12.62
C TYR A 110 6.15 -6.72 11.77
N LEU A 111 7.33 -7.31 11.91
CA LEU A 111 7.75 -8.49 11.12
C LEU A 111 6.87 -9.73 11.35
N SER A 112 6.02 -9.77 12.38
CA SER A 112 5.02 -10.83 12.58
C SER A 112 3.71 -10.60 11.82
N ASP A 113 3.54 -9.43 11.19
CA ASP A 113 2.36 -9.16 10.36
C ASP A 113 2.42 -9.98 9.07
N LYS A 114 1.45 -10.87 8.88
CA LYS A 114 1.40 -11.81 7.75
C LYS A 114 1.42 -11.10 6.37
N PHE A 115 0.87 -9.90 6.28
CA PHE A 115 0.82 -9.17 5.01
C PHE A 115 2.15 -8.49 4.73
N LEU A 116 2.80 -7.96 5.76
CA LEU A 116 4.17 -7.46 5.63
C LEU A 116 5.12 -8.59 5.23
N GLN A 117 5.07 -9.75 5.91
CA GLN A 117 5.88 -10.91 5.56
C GLN A 117 5.69 -11.33 4.10
N LYS A 118 4.44 -11.45 3.64
CA LYS A 118 4.13 -11.81 2.26
C LYS A 118 4.71 -10.80 1.25
N GLY A 119 4.59 -9.51 1.56
CA GLY A 119 5.14 -8.44 0.74
C GLY A 119 6.67 -8.52 0.67
N LEU A 120 7.33 -8.64 1.83
CA LEU A 120 8.79 -8.73 1.91
C LEU A 120 9.34 -9.97 1.22
N SER A 121 8.72 -11.14 1.35
CA SER A 121 9.13 -12.35 0.62
C SER A 121 9.03 -12.18 -0.89
N SER A 122 8.02 -11.47 -1.38
CA SER A 122 7.88 -11.16 -2.81
C SER A 122 9.00 -10.21 -3.27
N ILE A 123 9.33 -9.19 -2.47
CA ILE A 123 10.42 -8.26 -2.75
C ILE A 123 11.75 -9.01 -2.78
N GLU A 124 12.07 -9.79 -1.74
CA GLU A 124 13.30 -10.58 -1.64
C GLU A 124 13.49 -11.49 -2.86
N SER A 125 12.43 -12.20 -3.28
CA SER A 125 12.48 -13.08 -4.45
C SER A 125 12.79 -12.35 -5.76
N ARG A 126 12.33 -11.09 -5.90
CA ARG A 126 12.44 -10.31 -7.13
C ARG A 126 13.71 -9.46 -7.19
N PHE A 127 14.20 -9.02 -6.05
CA PHE A 127 15.43 -8.23 -5.87
C PHE A 127 16.64 -9.10 -5.47
N ARG A 128 16.61 -10.40 -5.81
CA ARG A 128 17.63 -11.39 -5.39
C ARG A 128 19.06 -11.11 -5.91
N SER A 129 19.18 -10.41 -7.04
CA SER A 129 20.47 -10.01 -7.61
C SER A 129 20.31 -8.80 -8.55
N PRO A 130 21.40 -8.09 -8.91
CA PRO A 130 21.35 -6.99 -9.88
C PRO A 130 20.86 -7.41 -11.28
N GLU A 131 21.04 -8.67 -11.65
CA GLU A 131 20.60 -9.27 -12.92
C GLU A 131 19.19 -9.87 -12.84
N ALA A 132 18.55 -9.81 -11.66
CA ALA A 132 17.19 -10.28 -11.50
C ALA A 132 16.20 -9.31 -12.17
N GLU A 133 14.92 -9.66 -12.14
CA GLU A 133 13.80 -8.83 -12.62
C GLU A 133 13.62 -7.55 -11.78
N GLY A 134 14.66 -6.96 -11.18
CA GLY A 134 14.58 -5.67 -10.52
C GLY A 134 14.20 -4.53 -11.48
N PRO A 135 14.12 -3.28 -10.99
CA PRO A 135 13.95 -2.13 -11.89
C PRO A 135 15.17 -2.01 -12.81
N SER A 136 14.90 -1.86 -14.11
CA SER A 136 15.85 -1.64 -15.21
C SER A 136 16.34 -0.21 -15.32
#